data_AF-A0A350IKD1-F1
#
_entry.id   AF-A0A350IKD1-F1
#
_cell.length_a   1.000
_cell.length_b   1.000
_cell.length_c   1.000
_cell.angle_alpha   90.00
_cell.angle_beta   90.00
_cell.angle_gamma   90.00
#
_symmetry.space_group_name_H-M   'P 1'
#
loop_
_entity.id
_entity.type
_entity.pdbx_description
1 polymer ?
#
loop_
_entity_poly.entity_id
_entity_poly.type
_entity_poly.pdbx_seq_one_letter_code
_entity_poly.pdbx_strand_id
1 'polypeptide(L)' 'MNSQNIYLPYKMRIEKITEEAPMVKTFKLAFVNPEDESNFEFKTGQFGEYSVFGAGESTFCIASSPTH' A
#
# COMPACT_ATOMS: atom_id res chain seq x y z
N MET A 1 -21.66 -1.78 14.28
CA MET A 1 -20.29 -2.26 14.05
C MET A 1 -20.17 -2.49 12.55
N ASN A 2 -19.64 -1.51 11.81
CA ASN A 2 -19.44 -1.66 10.37
C ASN A 2 -18.11 -2.39 10.21
N SER A 3 -18.16 -3.72 10.05
CA SER A 3 -16.96 -4.52 9.81
C SER A 3 -16.28 -4.01 8.54
N GLN A 4 -15.10 -3.40 8.69
CA GLN A 4 -14.21 -3.08 7.57
C GLN A 4 -14.05 -4.35 6.72
N ASN A 5 -14.48 -4.30 5.47
CA ASN A 5 -14.46 -5.45 4.59
C ASN A 5 -13.03 -5.66 4.08
N ILE A 6 -12.33 -6.63 4.66
CA ILE A 6 -10.94 -6.97 4.32
C ILE A 6 -10.74 -7.43 2.87
N TYR A 7 -11.81 -7.75 2.14
CA TYR A 7 -11.76 -8.13 0.73
C TYR A 7 -11.88 -6.94 -0.23
N LEU A 8 -12.17 -5.75 0.28
CA LEU A 8 -12.17 -4.53 -0.53
C LEU A 8 -10.79 -3.88 -0.46
N PRO A 9 -10.06 -3.77 -1.59
CA PRO A 9 -8.74 -3.16 -1.59
C PRO A 9 -8.82 -1.65 -1.39
N TYR A 10 -7.81 -1.10 -0.73
CA TYR A 10 -7.62 0.35 -0.66
C TYR A 10 -7.20 0.90 -2.02
N LYS A 11 -7.85 1.96 -2.47
CA LYS A 11 -7.39 2.70 -3.65
C LYS A 11 -6.22 3.59 -3.25
N MET A 12 -5.08 3.37 -3.90
CA MET A 12 -3.88 4.16 -3.70
C MET A 12 -3.44 4.85 -4.99
N ARG A 13 -2.73 5.97 -4.83
CA ARG A 13 -2.06 6.70 -5.91
C ARG A 13 -0.56 6.65 -5.72
N ILE A 14 0.20 6.61 -6.81
CA ILE A 14 1.65 6.79 -6.78
C ILE A 14 1.91 8.28 -6.57
N GLU A 15 2.39 8.65 -5.38
CA GLU A 15 2.77 10.02 -5.06
C GLU A 15 4.18 10.34 -5.56
N LYS A 16 5.09 9.36 -5.49
CA LYS A 16 6.48 9.52 -5.93
C LYS A 16 7.03 8.22 -6.50
N ILE A 17 7.89 8.36 -7.49
CA ILE A 17 8.74 7.29 -8.03
C ILE A 17 10.19 7.72 -7.83
N THR A 18 11.00 6.86 -7.21
CA THR A 18 12.44 7.04 -7.07
C THR A 18 13.14 5.92 -7.84
N GLU A 19 14.12 6.27 -8.67
CA GLU A 19 14.97 5.28 -9.35
C GLU A 19 16.18 4.99 -8.45
N GLU A 20 16.31 3.76 -7.98
CA GLU A 20 17.37 3.37 -7.04
C GLU A 20 18.59 2.79 -7.79
N ALA A 21 18.33 1.98 -8.82
CA ALA A 21 19.33 1.30 -9.64
C ALA A 21 18.72 0.90 -10.99
N PRO A 22 19.52 0.42 -11.97
CA PRO A 22 18.97 -0.12 -13.22
C PRO A 22 17.92 -1.19 -12.94
N MET A 23 16.71 -0.99 -13.47
CA MET A 23 15.53 -1.84 -13.26
C MET A 23 14.97 -1.89 -11.83
N VAL A 24 15.44 -1.05 -10.89
CA VAL A 24 14.92 -0.98 -9.52
C VAL A 24 14.31 0.40 -9.27
N LYS A 25 13.03 0.41 -8.90
CA LYS A 25 12.27 1.62 -8.58
C LYS A 25 11.56 1.47 -7.24
N THR A 26 11.59 2.53 -6.45
CA THR A 26 10.79 2.67 -5.23
C THR A 26 9.55 3.51 -5.54
N PHE A 27 8.38 2.99 -5.19
CA PHE A 27 7.12 3.71 -5.34
C PHE A 27 6.61 4.14 -3.96
N LYS A 28 6.38 5.44 -3.77
CA LYS A 28 5.65 5.95 -2.61
C LYS A 28 4.17 5.98 -2.96
N LEU A 29 3.39 5.17 -2.25
CA LEU A 29 1.94 5.12 -2.38
C LEU A 29 1.28 5.98 -1.31
N ALA A 30 0.20 6.66 -1.69
CA ALA A 30 -0.66 7.41 -0.78
C ALA A 30 -2.09 6.95 -0.95
N PHE A 31 -2.86 6.91 0.15
CA PHE A 31 -4.29 6.62 0.09
C PHE A 31 -5.00 7.71 -0.71
N VAL A 32 -5.97 7.30 -1.53
CA VAL A 32 -6.83 8.25 -2.24
C VAL A 32 -7.85 8.87 -1.29
N ASN A 33 -8.32 8.12 -0.29
CA ASN A 33 -9.24 8.57 0.74
C ASN A 33 -8.48 8.86 2.04
N PRO A 34 -8.50 10.10 2.57
CA PRO A 34 -7.87 10.44 3.85
C PRO A 34 -8.44 9.66 5.04
N GLU A 35 -9.71 9.25 4.98
CA GLU A 35 -10.31 8.44 6.04
C GLU A 35 -9.67 7.04 6.09
N ASP A 36 -9.38 6.44 4.93
CA ASP A 36 -8.69 5.14 4.87
C ASP A 36 -7.29 5.24 5.47
N GLU A 37 -6.55 6.32 5.19
CA GLU A 37 -5.23 6.59 5.77
C GLU A 37 -5.30 6.67 7.30
N SER A 38 -6.27 7.42 7.83
CA SER A 38 -6.42 7.62 9.28
C SER A 38 -6.80 6.34 10.04
N ASN A 39 -7.46 5.39 9.36
CA ASN A 39 -7.91 4.13 9.94
C ASN A 39 -6.97 2.96 9.59
N PHE A 40 -5.92 3.19 8.80
CA PHE A 40 -5.03 2.13 8.37
C PHE A 40 -4.03 1.76 9.46
N GLU A 41 -4.15 0.54 9.96
CA GLU A 41 -3.22 -0.05 10.91
C GLU A 41 -2.60 -1.32 10.32
N PHE A 42 -1.29 -1.49 10.50
CA PHE A 42 -0.59 -2.72 10.15
C PHE A 42 0.38 -3.12 11.27
N LYS A 43 0.65 -4.43 11.38
CA LYS A 43 1.59 -5.00 12.33
C LYS A 43 2.88 -5.37 11.63
N THR A 44 3.99 -5.27 12.36
CA THR A 44 5.29 -5.74 11.89
C THR A 44 5.22 -7.20 11.43
N GLY A 45 5.84 -7.50 10.28
CA GLY A 45 5.83 -8.83 9.68
C GLY A 45 4.65 -9.11 8.75
N GLN A 46 3.69 -8.18 8.63
CA GLN A 46 2.68 -8.23 7.57
C GLN A 46 3.26 -7.72 6.24
N PHE A 47 2.73 -8.26 5.15
CA PHE A 47 2.94 -7.77 3.79
C PHE A 47 1.62 -7.23 3.25
N GLY A 48 1.70 -6.30 2.30
CA GLY A 48 0.56 -5.87 1.51
C GLY A 48 0.47 -6.69 0.22
N GLU A 49 -0.75 -6.96 -0.20
CA GLU A 49 -1.03 -7.44 -1.55
C GLU A 49 -1.41 -6.24 -2.42
N TYR A 50 -0.71 -6.06 -3.53
CA TYR A 50 -0.85 -4.90 -4.38
C TYR A 50 -1.28 -5.36 -5.76
N SER A 51 -2.42 -4.85 -6.21
CA SER A 51 -2.97 -5.16 -7.52
C SER A 51 -2.92 -3.94 -8.42
N VAL A 52 -2.52 -4.14 -9.68
CA VAL A 52 -2.57 -3.13 -10.73
C VAL A 52 -3.56 -3.60 -11.79
N PHE A 53 -4.53 -2.75 -12.10
CA PHE A 53 -5.56 -3.04 -13.10
C PHE A 53 -4.92 -3.44 -14.44
N GLY A 54 -5.26 -4.64 -14.90
CA GLY A 54 -4.77 -5.18 -16.17
C GLY A 54 -3.33 -5.73 -16.15
N ALA A 55 -2.61 -5.64 -15.04
CA ALA A 55 -1.24 -6.19 -14.93
C ALA A 55 -1.14 -7.37 -13.94
N GLY A 56 -2.05 -7.46 -12.96
CA GLY A 56 -2.10 -8.55 -11.98
C GLY A 56 -1.82 -8.09 -10.56
N GLU A 57 -1.43 -9.02 -9.69
CA GLU A 57 -1.19 -8.79 -8.27
C GLU A 57 0.19 -9.32 -7.83
N SER A 58 0.76 -8.68 -6.82
CA SER A 58 2.04 -9.08 -6.22
C SER A 58 2.12 -8.66 -4.77
N THR A 59 2.85 -9.43 -3.97
CA THR A 59 3.04 -9.16 -2.55
C THR A 59 4.30 -8.34 -2.32
N PHE A 60 4.18 -7.28 -1.51
CA PHE A 60 5.31 -6.45 -1.10
C PHE A 60 5.29 -6.22 0.40
N CYS A 61 6.47 -6.24 1.02
CA CYS A 61 6.61 -5.87 2.43
C CYS A 61 6.38 -4.36 2.60
N ILE A 62 5.66 -3.99 3.65
CA ILE A 62 5.52 -2.58 4.03
C ILE A 62 6.84 -2.14 4.67
N ALA A 63 7.57 -1.26 3.98
CA ALA A 63 8.89 -0.80 4.40
C ALA A 63 8.86 0.36 5.41
N SER A 64 7.68 0.93 5.68
CA SER A 64 7.50 1.97 6.70
C SER A 64 7.45 1.38 8.10
N SER A 65 7.94 2.13 9.10
CA SER A 65 7.79 1.77 10.50
C SER A 65 6.30 1.71 10.89
N PRO A 66 5.85 0.72 11.69
CA PRO A 66 4.48 0.68 12.21
C PRO A 66 4.18 1.74 13.28
N THR A 67 5.17 2.55 13.65
CA THR A 67 5.00 3.68 14.56
C THR A 67 4.48 4.91 13.81
N HIS A 68 3.16 4.96 13.63
CA HIS A 68 2.44 6.24 13.57
C HIS A 68 2.11 6.71 14.99
#